data_AF-A0A924ZM34-F1
#
_entry.id   AF-A0A924ZM34-F1
#
_cell.length_a   1.000
_cell.length_b   1.000
_cell.length_c   1.000
_cell.angle_alpha   90.00
_cell.angle_beta   90.00
_cell.angle_gamma   90.00
#
_symmetry.space_group_name_H-M   'P 1'
#
loop_
_entity.id
_entity.type
_entity.pdbx_description
1 polymer ?
#
loop_
_entity_poly.entity_id
_entity_poly.type
_entity_poly.pdbx_seq_one_letter_code
_entity_poly.pdbx_strand_id
1 'polypeptide(L)'
;MIKIFKNILFVIVLCSTISVSAQNTSSSPYSQFGLGDLKAMLLPQNKAIGGLSMGFRKPGPYSNINLANPASYSAIRLTTFDIGANTDLRKLSKTGISENSFNALLSHITFGIPVNAKSAISFGILPYSQTGYQYKNISKIGGSNVNFIYSGDGGLSKTYIGYGFGIGKNLNVGFNAGYIFGNIKENRSTEFPEDLAALNSRTQVGNNISGLSFDYGIQYETALSKTTSLVLGYAGNAGNNLNSKSSTLSTRYLKNFGTGIESSAIDTTFFAENENRKLNLPLSHTVGFGIQKTNYWLVGADFSYAKWSDFRSGEINRGLNDTYGVAVGGQFIIDPTAVSSYFKLVEYRLGLKYDKTYVNINNNDINQYAFTLGAGLPLKSSRSTFYRVNFAAELGERGTLKNNLIRERYVNISLGFTMNDKWFIKPKFD
;
A
#
# COMPACT_ATOMS: atom_id res chain seq x y z
N MET A 1 16.47 29.04 9.20
CA MET A 1 15.20 28.31 9.43
C MET A 1 14.03 28.91 8.66
N ILE A 2 13.72 30.20 8.83
CA ILE A 2 12.56 30.86 8.20
C ILE A 2 12.60 30.83 6.66
N LYS A 3 13.76 30.99 6.01
CA LYS A 3 13.87 30.98 4.54
C LYS A 3 13.56 29.62 3.89
N ILE A 4 13.94 28.51 4.53
CA ILE A 4 13.66 27.16 4.02
C ILE A 4 12.18 26.81 4.18
N PHE A 5 11.58 27.16 5.34
CA PHE A 5 10.14 27.04 5.55
C PHE A 5 9.34 27.87 4.55
N LYS A 6 9.80 29.10 4.24
CA LYS A 6 9.17 29.97 3.24
C LYS A 6 9.21 29.35 1.84
N ASN A 7 10.33 28.72 1.46
CA ASN A 7 10.46 28.07 0.16
C ASN A 7 9.63 26.77 0.06
N ILE A 8 9.57 25.97 1.12
CA ILE A 8 8.71 24.77 1.18
C ILE A 8 7.24 25.17 1.14
N LEU A 9 6.85 26.18 1.92
CA LEU A 9 5.49 26.73 1.90
C LEU A 9 5.13 27.29 0.53
N PHE A 10 6.06 27.96 -0.15
CA PHE A 10 5.85 28.47 -1.51
C PHE A 10 5.63 27.34 -2.52
N VAL A 11 6.38 26.23 -2.44
CA VAL A 11 6.18 25.05 -3.30
C VAL A 11 4.84 24.37 -3.00
N ILE A 12 4.44 24.27 -1.72
CA ILE A 12 3.15 23.69 -1.31
C ILE A 12 1.99 24.56 -1.82
N VAL A 13 2.10 25.88 -1.71
CA VAL A 13 1.11 26.84 -2.23
C VAL A 13 1.06 26.79 -3.76
N LEU A 14 2.19 26.65 -4.46
CA LEU A 14 2.22 26.46 -5.92
C LEU A 14 1.57 25.15 -6.35
N CYS A 15 1.68 24.08 -5.56
CA CYS A 15 1.00 22.82 -5.86
C CYS A 15 -0.51 22.88 -5.58
N SER A 16 -0.96 23.81 -4.72
CA SER A 16 -2.38 23.96 -4.37
C SER A 16 -3.22 24.66 -5.44
N THR A 17 -2.60 25.26 -6.48
CA THR A 17 -3.32 25.89 -7.61
C THR A 17 -3.69 24.92 -8.71
N ILE A 18 -3.30 23.64 -8.61
CA ILE A 18 -3.72 22.60 -9.54
C ILE A 18 -5.17 22.23 -9.19
N SER A 19 -6.10 22.52 -10.08
CA SER A 19 -7.50 22.15 -9.93
C SER A 19 -7.62 20.62 -9.90
N VAL A 20 -7.83 20.04 -8.71
CA VAL A 20 -8.04 18.61 -8.53
C VAL A 20 -9.50 18.30 -8.87
N SER A 21 -9.75 17.84 -10.10
CA SER A 21 -11.00 17.14 -10.41
C SER A 21 -11.04 15.85 -9.59
N ALA A 22 -12.21 15.47 -9.05
CA ALA A 22 -12.39 14.32 -8.18
C ALA A 22 -11.59 13.10 -8.67
N GLN A 23 -10.51 12.77 -7.96
CA GLN A 23 -9.57 11.73 -8.38
C GLN A 23 -10.11 10.38 -7.94
N ASN A 24 -10.30 9.47 -8.89
CA ASN A 24 -10.38 8.05 -8.57
C ASN A 24 -9.12 7.68 -7.78
N THR A 25 -9.26 7.02 -6.63
CA THR A 25 -8.12 6.68 -5.75
C THR A 25 -7.26 5.54 -6.30
N SER A 26 -7.73 4.88 -7.36
CA SER A 26 -7.02 3.87 -8.15
C SER A 26 -7.64 3.84 -9.55
N SER A 27 -6.96 3.22 -10.51
CA SER A 27 -7.47 3.05 -11.88
C SER A 27 -7.16 1.67 -12.42
N SER A 28 -7.27 0.66 -11.56
CA SER A 28 -7.00 -0.73 -11.88
C SER A 28 -8.30 -1.52 -11.98
N PRO A 29 -8.66 -2.07 -13.16
CA PRO A 29 -9.76 -3.02 -13.27
C PRO A 29 -9.60 -4.24 -12.35
N TYR A 30 -8.37 -4.61 -11.96
CA TYR A 30 -8.12 -5.69 -11.00
C TYR A 30 -8.47 -5.32 -9.55
N SER A 31 -8.65 -4.04 -9.24
CA SER A 31 -9.10 -3.59 -7.91
C SER A 31 -10.58 -3.84 -7.63
N GLN A 32 -11.35 -4.38 -8.58
CA GLN A 32 -12.75 -4.78 -8.34
C GLN A 32 -12.88 -6.05 -7.48
N PHE A 33 -11.79 -6.80 -7.28
CA PHE A 33 -11.83 -8.09 -6.60
C PHE A 33 -11.49 -7.94 -5.12
N GLY A 34 -12.13 -8.75 -4.26
CA GLY A 34 -11.86 -8.78 -2.83
C GLY A 34 -12.14 -7.44 -2.15
N LEU A 35 -11.10 -6.83 -1.56
CA LEU A 35 -11.15 -5.48 -0.95
C LEU A 35 -10.42 -4.42 -1.78
N GLY A 36 -10.13 -4.75 -3.04
CA GLY A 36 -9.32 -3.99 -3.96
C GLY A 36 -7.82 -4.23 -3.84
N ASP A 37 -7.04 -3.32 -4.43
CA ASP A 37 -5.58 -3.42 -4.46
C ASP A 37 -5.02 -3.23 -3.05
N LEU A 38 -4.56 -4.33 -2.46
CA LEU A 38 -3.94 -4.35 -1.15
C LEU A 38 -2.63 -3.58 -1.16
N LYS A 39 -2.42 -2.75 -0.14
CA LYS A 39 -1.18 -2.02 0.07
C LYS A 39 -0.39 -2.73 1.15
N ALA A 40 0.78 -3.23 0.78
CA ALA A 40 1.73 -3.75 1.75
C ALA A 40 2.13 -2.64 2.75
N MET A 41 2.32 -3.00 4.02
CA MET A 41 2.72 -2.09 5.09
C MET A 41 4.21 -1.74 4.96
N LEU A 42 4.58 -1.05 3.89
CA LEU A 42 5.96 -0.76 3.51
C LEU A 42 6.17 0.74 3.38
N LEU A 43 7.24 1.23 4.02
CA LEU A 43 7.72 2.60 3.84
C LEU A 43 8.60 2.69 2.59
N PRO A 44 8.87 3.90 2.05
CA PRO A 44 9.63 4.06 0.81
C PRO A 44 10.99 3.34 0.81
N GLN A 45 11.69 3.31 1.95
CA GLN A 45 12.95 2.56 2.11
C GLN A 45 12.80 1.06 1.84
N ASN A 46 11.68 0.43 2.26
CA ASN A 46 11.43 -0.98 2.00
C ASN A 46 10.97 -1.20 0.56
N LYS A 47 10.11 -0.31 0.04
CA LYS A 47 9.64 -0.36 -1.35
C LYS A 47 10.81 -0.30 -2.35
N ALA A 48 11.83 0.50 -2.06
CA ALA A 48 13.01 0.66 -2.92
C ALA A 48 13.90 -0.60 -3.02
N ILE A 49 13.72 -1.59 -2.14
CA ILE A 49 14.49 -2.85 -2.09
C ILE A 49 13.59 -4.07 -2.37
N GLY A 50 12.64 -3.93 -3.28
CA GLY A 50 11.73 -5.00 -3.69
C GLY A 50 10.62 -5.30 -2.67
N GLY A 51 10.53 -4.51 -1.59
CA GLY A 51 9.62 -4.75 -0.47
C GLY A 51 10.23 -5.58 0.66
N LEU A 52 11.53 -5.85 0.62
CA LEU A 52 12.24 -6.57 1.68
C LEU A 52 12.04 -5.91 3.05
N SER A 53 11.66 -6.71 4.03
CA SER A 53 11.29 -6.29 5.38
C SER A 53 11.64 -7.30 6.47
N MET A 54 11.73 -8.61 6.20
CA MET A 54 11.97 -9.59 7.27
C MET A 54 13.38 -9.50 7.84
N GLY A 55 14.38 -9.43 6.97
CA GLY A 55 15.78 -9.19 7.35
C GLY A 55 16.14 -7.71 7.58
N PHE A 56 15.17 -6.80 7.42
CA PHE A 56 15.43 -5.36 7.52
C PHE A 56 15.33 -4.89 8.98
N ARG A 57 16.48 -4.67 9.62
CA ARG A 57 16.55 -4.24 11.04
C ARG A 57 17.22 -2.89 11.21
N LYS A 58 18.53 -2.81 10.99
CA LYS A 58 19.30 -1.56 11.08
C LYS A 58 20.47 -1.57 10.09
N PRO A 59 20.18 -1.48 8.78
CA PRO A 59 21.23 -1.57 7.76
C PRO A 59 22.06 -0.27 7.64
N GLY A 60 21.47 0.87 8.03
CA GLY A 60 22.08 2.20 7.93
C GLY A 60 22.20 2.92 9.29
N PRO A 61 22.75 4.15 9.28
CA PRO A 61 22.96 4.93 10.50
C PRO A 61 21.65 5.49 11.10
N TYR A 62 20.57 5.51 10.33
CA TYR A 62 19.26 6.05 10.73
C TYR A 62 18.40 5.04 11.48
N SER A 63 17.51 5.53 12.37
CA SER A 63 16.44 4.68 12.91
C SER A 63 15.32 4.57 11.88
N ASN A 64 14.90 3.36 11.56
CA ASN A 64 13.84 3.10 10.58
C ASN A 64 12.66 2.42 11.26
N ILE A 65 11.45 2.81 10.88
CA ILE A 65 10.23 2.09 11.21
C ILE A 65 10.00 1.06 10.10
N ASN A 66 9.82 -0.20 10.46
CA ASN A 66 9.49 -1.27 9.51
C ASN A 66 8.20 -1.94 9.97
N LEU A 67 7.09 -1.48 9.38
CA LEU A 67 5.73 -1.86 9.78
C LEU A 67 5.39 -3.31 9.45
N ALA A 68 6.04 -3.86 8.41
CA ALA A 68 5.83 -5.23 7.96
C ALA A 68 6.42 -6.26 8.93
N ASN A 69 7.39 -5.89 9.78
CA ASN A 69 7.88 -6.75 10.85
C ASN A 69 8.08 -5.98 12.16
N PRO A 70 7.08 -5.94 13.06
CA PRO A 70 7.15 -5.14 14.29
C PRO A 70 8.27 -5.54 15.26
N ALA A 71 8.88 -6.74 15.14
CA ALA A 71 10.05 -7.10 15.94
C ALA A 71 11.24 -6.16 15.70
N SER A 72 11.31 -5.54 14.53
CA SER A 72 12.38 -4.60 14.19
C SER A 72 12.32 -3.31 15.01
N TYR A 73 11.18 -2.97 15.63
CA TYR A 73 11.05 -1.76 16.44
C TYR A 73 12.04 -1.76 17.62
N SER A 74 12.44 -2.94 18.09
CA SER A 74 13.53 -3.13 19.06
C SER A 74 14.86 -2.47 18.66
N ALA A 75 15.06 -2.14 17.38
CA ALA A 75 16.24 -1.46 16.83
C ALA A 75 16.11 0.07 16.73
N ILE A 76 14.93 0.65 16.99
CA ILE A 76 14.71 2.09 17.00
C ILE A 76 15.46 2.68 18.21
N ARG A 77 16.30 3.69 17.96
CA ARG A 77 17.13 4.34 19.00
C ARG A 77 16.82 5.82 19.19
N LEU A 78 16.15 6.42 18.22
CA LEU A 78 15.74 7.82 18.24
C LEU A 78 14.25 7.90 17.95
N THR A 79 13.59 8.89 18.54
CA THR A 79 12.21 9.20 18.19
C THR A 79 12.16 9.50 16.71
N THR A 80 11.38 8.71 15.99
CA THR A 80 11.34 8.69 14.54
C THR A 80 9.96 9.14 14.09
N PHE A 81 9.91 10.17 13.26
CA PHE A 81 8.71 10.57 12.54
C PHE A 81 8.93 10.29 11.06
N ASP A 82 7.99 9.61 10.42
CA ASP A 82 8.02 9.35 8.98
C ASP A 82 6.65 9.65 8.36
N ILE A 83 6.67 10.48 7.31
CA ILE A 83 5.51 10.85 6.51
C ILE A 83 5.86 10.69 5.05
N GLY A 84 4.93 10.17 4.25
CA GLY A 84 5.18 10.02 2.82
C GLY A 84 3.93 10.14 1.96
N ALA A 85 4.18 10.36 0.67
CA ALA A 85 3.20 10.40 -0.39
C ALA A 85 3.57 9.37 -1.48
N ASN A 86 2.57 8.84 -2.16
CA ASN A 86 2.72 7.93 -3.29
C ASN A 86 2.03 8.51 -4.52
N THR A 87 2.65 8.31 -5.68
CA THR A 87 2.08 8.60 -6.99
C THR A 87 2.10 7.31 -7.81
N ASP A 88 0.96 6.93 -8.38
CA ASP A 88 0.79 5.81 -9.30
C ASP A 88 0.53 6.37 -10.71
N LEU A 89 1.47 6.10 -11.62
CA LEU A 89 1.31 6.32 -13.05
C LEU A 89 1.03 4.97 -13.68
N ARG A 90 -0.08 4.82 -14.40
CA ARG A 90 -0.45 3.51 -14.95
C ARG A 90 -0.93 3.64 -16.38
N LYS A 91 -0.53 2.68 -17.20
CA LYS A 91 -1.01 2.46 -18.55
C LYS A 91 -1.74 1.13 -18.60
N LEU A 92 -3.05 1.20 -18.80
CA LEU A 92 -3.90 0.06 -19.09
C LEU A 92 -3.83 -0.25 -20.58
N SER A 93 -3.80 -1.52 -20.94
CA SER A 93 -3.82 -1.96 -22.33
C SER A 93 -4.68 -3.20 -22.49
N LYS A 94 -5.54 -3.20 -23.51
CA LYS A 94 -6.37 -4.32 -23.94
C LYS A 94 -6.50 -4.23 -25.47
N THR A 95 -6.27 -5.33 -26.19
CA THR A 95 -6.36 -5.48 -27.66
C THR A 95 -6.76 -4.22 -28.44
N GLY A 96 -5.76 -3.45 -28.90
CA GLY A 96 -5.96 -2.25 -29.74
C GLY A 96 -6.30 -0.94 -29.01
N ILE A 97 -6.53 -0.98 -27.70
CA ILE A 97 -6.91 0.18 -26.87
C ILE A 97 -5.93 0.33 -25.70
N SER A 98 -5.56 1.57 -25.37
CA SER A 98 -4.80 1.88 -24.16
C SER A 98 -5.26 3.17 -23.52
N GLU A 99 -5.16 3.22 -22.20
CA GLU A 99 -5.53 4.38 -21.39
C GLU A 99 -4.45 4.64 -20.33
N ASN A 100 -4.21 5.90 -20.03
CA ASN A 100 -3.27 6.31 -18.99
C ASN A 100 -4.04 6.89 -17.81
N SER A 101 -3.56 6.62 -16.60
CA SER A 101 -4.10 7.16 -15.36
C SER A 101 -2.99 7.67 -14.45
N PHE A 102 -3.34 8.67 -13.65
CA PHE A 102 -2.48 9.31 -12.65
C PHE A 102 -3.25 9.37 -11.32
N ASN A 103 -2.67 8.83 -10.25
CA ASN A 103 -3.24 8.90 -8.91
C ASN A 103 -2.16 9.36 -7.91
N ALA A 104 -2.48 10.30 -7.03
CA ALA A 104 -1.57 10.77 -5.98
C ALA A 104 -2.25 10.72 -4.61
N LEU A 105 -1.60 10.07 -3.64
CA LEU A 105 -2.22 9.67 -2.37
C LEU A 105 -1.23 9.83 -1.22
N LEU A 106 -1.74 10.09 -0.02
CA LEU A 106 -0.94 9.96 1.20
C LEU A 106 -0.49 8.50 1.35
N SER A 107 0.81 8.27 1.56
CA SER A 107 1.35 6.92 1.76
C SER A 107 1.19 6.47 3.20
N HIS A 108 1.57 7.32 4.15
CA HIS A 108 1.60 6.99 5.57
C HIS A 108 1.94 8.23 6.40
N ILE A 109 1.56 8.18 7.68
CA ILE A 109 2.08 9.02 8.76
C ILE A 109 2.36 8.08 9.93
N THR A 110 3.61 8.02 10.38
CA THR A 110 4.03 7.08 11.42
C THR A 110 5.03 7.69 12.39
N PHE A 111 4.98 7.20 13.62
CA PHE A 111 5.88 7.55 14.70
C PHE A 111 6.50 6.28 15.30
N GLY A 112 7.73 6.39 15.76
CA GLY A 112 8.44 5.36 16.50
C GLY A 112 9.14 6.00 17.68
N ILE A 113 8.83 5.58 18.90
CA ILE A 113 9.37 6.15 20.13
C ILE A 113 10.15 5.07 20.88
N PRO A 114 11.47 5.21 21.05
CA PRO A 114 12.24 4.26 21.86
C PRO A 114 11.80 4.37 23.32
N VAL A 115 11.45 3.24 23.93
CA VAL A 115 11.10 3.15 25.36
C VAL A 115 12.34 2.88 26.19
N ASN A 116 13.20 1.97 25.71
CA ASN A 116 14.51 1.69 26.29
C ASN A 116 15.49 1.22 25.20
N ALA A 117 16.71 0.84 25.57
CA ALA A 117 17.75 0.43 24.63
C ALA A 117 17.39 -0.81 23.77
N LYS A 118 16.34 -1.57 24.13
CA LYS A 118 15.93 -2.80 23.46
C LYS A 118 14.45 -2.82 23.06
N SER A 119 13.73 -1.71 23.18
CA SER A 119 12.31 -1.68 22.82
C SER A 119 11.83 -0.32 22.37
N ALA A 120 10.81 -0.32 21.52
CA ALA A 120 10.15 0.88 21.04
C ALA A 120 8.67 0.63 20.77
N ILE A 121 7.88 1.69 20.91
CA ILE A 121 6.49 1.74 20.48
C ILE A 121 6.46 2.39 19.10
N SER A 122 5.55 1.94 18.24
CA SER A 122 5.26 2.62 16.97
C SER A 122 3.76 2.77 16.79
N PHE A 123 3.32 3.88 16.20
CA PHE A 123 1.92 4.09 15.87
C PHE A 123 1.81 4.94 14.61
N GLY A 124 0.68 4.82 13.92
CA GLY A 124 0.46 5.61 12.71
C GLY A 124 -0.79 5.22 11.95
N ILE A 125 -0.93 5.85 10.78
CA ILE A 125 -2.01 5.63 9.84
C ILE A 125 -1.47 5.47 8.42
N LEU A 126 -2.05 4.55 7.66
CA LEU A 126 -1.68 4.25 6.28
C LEU A 126 -2.86 3.63 5.52
N PRO A 127 -2.92 3.76 4.18
CA PRO A 127 -3.87 3.00 3.37
C PRO A 127 -3.62 1.49 3.50
N TYR A 128 -4.70 0.72 3.61
CA TYR A 128 -4.70 -0.74 3.64
C TYR A 128 -5.08 -1.35 2.28
N SER A 129 -6.09 -0.80 1.62
CA SER A 129 -6.50 -1.20 0.28
C SER A 129 -7.09 -0.03 -0.50
N GLN A 130 -7.10 -0.14 -1.83
CA GLN A 130 -7.65 0.88 -2.72
C GLN A 130 -8.51 0.22 -3.81
N THR A 131 -9.72 0.75 -4.00
CA THR A 131 -10.61 0.36 -5.08
C THR A 131 -10.77 1.55 -6.01
N GLY A 132 -10.61 1.31 -7.31
CA GLY A 132 -10.70 2.37 -8.30
C GLY A 132 -10.66 1.76 -9.69
N TYR A 133 -11.83 1.65 -10.31
CA TYR A 133 -11.97 1.15 -11.66
C TYR A 133 -13.20 1.76 -12.33
N GLN A 134 -13.14 1.86 -13.65
CA GLN A 134 -14.31 2.11 -14.47
C GLN A 134 -14.09 1.42 -15.82
N TYR A 135 -15.03 0.58 -16.24
CA TYR A 135 -15.00 -0.02 -17.57
C TYR A 135 -16.41 -0.22 -18.11
N LYS A 136 -16.49 -0.29 -19.44
CA LYS A 136 -17.73 -0.50 -20.19
C LYS A 136 -17.61 -1.75 -21.04
N ASN A 137 -18.55 -2.66 -20.91
CA ASN A 137 -18.73 -3.81 -21.79
C ASN A 137 -19.97 -3.59 -22.64
N ILE A 138 -19.83 -3.73 -23.95
CA ILE A 138 -20.94 -3.64 -24.90
C ILE A 138 -21.34 -5.05 -25.29
N SER A 139 -22.62 -5.37 -25.17
CA SER A 139 -23.20 -6.63 -25.66
C SER A 139 -24.42 -6.33 -26.53
N LYS A 140 -24.85 -7.30 -27.33
CA LYS A 140 -26.10 -7.20 -28.09
C LYS A 140 -27.19 -7.99 -27.40
N ILE A 141 -28.32 -7.34 -27.11
CA ILE A 141 -29.53 -7.98 -26.56
C ILE A 141 -30.67 -7.61 -27.49
N GLY A 142 -31.37 -8.60 -28.06
CA GLY A 142 -32.45 -8.35 -29.02
C GLY A 142 -31.99 -7.63 -30.31
N GLY A 143 -30.70 -7.68 -30.65
CA GLY A 143 -30.12 -7.02 -31.82
C GLY A 143 -29.56 -5.61 -31.56
N SER A 144 -29.98 -4.95 -30.47
CA SER A 144 -29.52 -3.61 -30.07
C SER A 144 -28.31 -3.66 -29.13
N ASN A 145 -27.47 -2.65 -29.19
CA ASN A 145 -26.32 -2.53 -28.28
C ASN A 145 -26.80 -2.14 -26.87
N VAL A 146 -26.27 -2.85 -25.87
CA VAL A 146 -26.49 -2.59 -24.44
C VAL A 146 -25.13 -2.35 -23.78
N ASN A 147 -25.02 -1.24 -23.08
CA ASN A 147 -23.84 -0.82 -22.35
C ASN A 147 -23.93 -1.30 -20.89
N PHE A 148 -23.06 -2.21 -20.50
CA PHE A 148 -22.83 -2.55 -19.09
C PHE A 148 -21.65 -1.75 -18.57
N ILE A 149 -21.92 -0.81 -17.67
CA ILE A 149 -20.92 0.08 -17.07
C ILE A 149 -20.68 -0.38 -15.64
N TYR A 150 -19.43 -0.64 -15.31
CA TYR A 150 -18.99 -1.02 -13.98
C TYR A 150 -18.03 0.05 -13.49
N SER A 151 -18.28 0.58 -12.30
CA SER A 151 -17.33 1.43 -11.61
C SER A 151 -17.27 1.10 -10.13
N GLY A 152 -16.13 1.39 -9.53
CA GLY A 152 -15.99 1.31 -8.08
C GLY A 152 -14.89 2.20 -7.59
N ASP A 153 -15.08 2.79 -6.42
CA ASP A 153 -14.19 3.75 -5.80
C ASP A 153 -14.14 3.60 -4.28
N GLY A 154 -13.09 4.15 -3.68
CA GLY A 154 -12.88 4.16 -2.24
C GLY A 154 -11.67 3.35 -1.82
N GLY A 155 -11.73 2.79 -0.62
CA GLY A 155 -10.63 2.06 -0.03
C GLY A 155 -10.68 2.01 1.48
N LEU A 156 -9.72 1.28 2.05
CA LEU A 156 -9.59 1.08 3.48
C LEU A 156 -8.30 1.71 3.97
N SER A 157 -8.36 2.30 5.16
CA SER A 157 -7.22 2.79 5.91
C SER A 157 -7.02 1.92 7.15
N LYS A 158 -5.79 1.88 7.64
CA LYS A 158 -5.40 1.19 8.87
C LYS A 158 -4.72 2.18 9.79
N THR A 159 -5.19 2.29 11.02
CA THR A 159 -4.41 2.86 12.12
C THR A 159 -3.83 1.71 12.94
N TYR A 160 -2.71 1.94 13.60
CA TYR A 160 -2.13 0.92 14.48
C TYR A 160 -1.36 1.54 15.63
N ILE A 161 -1.22 0.75 16.69
CA ILE A 161 -0.22 0.89 17.75
C ILE A 161 0.51 -0.45 17.88
N GLY A 162 1.82 -0.41 18.01
CA GLY A 162 2.65 -1.59 18.08
C GLY A 162 3.80 -1.42 19.04
N TYR A 163 4.32 -2.54 19.49
CA TYR A 163 5.44 -2.62 20.40
C TYR A 163 6.38 -3.73 19.95
N GLY A 164 7.67 -3.44 19.90
CA GLY A 164 8.71 -4.42 19.62
C GLY A 164 9.81 -4.36 20.66
N PHE A 165 10.27 -5.52 21.11
CA PHE A 165 11.23 -5.66 22.18
C PHE A 165 12.19 -6.83 21.95
N GLY A 166 13.43 -6.66 22.42
CA GLY A 166 14.46 -7.70 22.39
C GLY A 166 14.42 -8.61 23.62
N ILE A 167 14.50 -9.92 23.39
CA ILE A 167 14.65 -10.96 24.41
C ILE A 167 16.08 -11.49 24.34
N GLY A 168 16.84 -11.31 25.42
CA GLY A 168 18.26 -11.66 25.45
C GLY A 168 19.10 -10.74 24.54
N LYS A 169 19.98 -11.34 23.72
CA LYS A 169 20.90 -10.62 22.83
C LYS A 169 20.50 -10.69 21.35
N ASN A 170 19.81 -11.75 20.94
CA ASN A 170 19.66 -12.12 19.52
C ASN A 170 18.19 -12.18 19.08
N LEU A 171 17.26 -12.50 19.98
CA LEU A 171 15.85 -12.64 19.66
C LEU A 171 15.11 -11.32 19.86
N ASN A 172 14.24 -10.97 18.93
CA ASN A 172 13.37 -9.81 19.01
C ASN A 172 11.95 -10.24 18.60
N VAL A 173 10.96 -9.72 19.31
CA VAL A 173 9.55 -10.03 19.09
C VAL A 173 8.80 -8.70 19.03
N GLY A 174 7.74 -8.65 18.23
CA GLY A 174 6.86 -7.49 18.22
C GLY A 174 5.47 -7.81 17.73
N PHE A 175 4.56 -6.88 17.98
CA PHE A 175 3.17 -6.96 17.59
C PHE A 175 2.62 -5.59 17.23
N ASN A 176 1.63 -5.56 16.33
CA ASN A 176 0.81 -4.40 16.03
C ASN A 176 -0.66 -4.75 16.30
N ALA A 177 -1.35 -3.93 17.09
CA ALA A 177 -2.80 -3.90 17.17
C ALA A 177 -3.29 -2.74 16.31
N GLY A 178 -4.13 -3.03 15.32
CA GLY A 178 -4.62 -2.05 14.37
C GLY A 178 -6.14 -2.04 14.22
N TYR A 179 -6.66 -0.95 13.68
CA TYR A 179 -8.06 -0.79 13.31
C TYR A 179 -8.14 -0.45 11.82
N ILE A 180 -8.77 -1.32 11.05
CA ILE A 180 -9.02 -1.13 9.62
C ILE A 180 -10.40 -0.48 9.49
N PHE A 181 -10.53 0.54 8.66
CA PHE A 181 -11.78 1.24 8.42
C PHE A 181 -11.81 1.91 7.04
N GLY A 182 -13.01 2.07 6.49
CA GLY A 182 -13.21 2.82 5.26
C GLY A 182 -14.52 2.44 4.56
N ASN A 183 -14.65 2.88 3.31
CA ASN A 183 -15.82 2.60 2.50
C ASN A 183 -15.38 2.21 1.09
N ILE A 184 -16.09 1.24 0.50
CA ILE A 184 -15.96 0.86 -0.89
C ILE A 184 -17.34 1.00 -1.52
N LYS A 185 -17.41 1.73 -2.63
CA LYS A 185 -18.63 1.91 -3.42
C LYS A 185 -18.47 1.20 -4.74
N GLU A 186 -19.50 0.49 -5.15
CA GLU A 186 -19.57 -0.21 -6.43
C GLU A 186 -20.84 0.24 -7.14
N ASN A 187 -20.73 0.62 -8.40
CA ASN A 187 -21.86 0.94 -9.26
C ASN A 187 -21.87 0.00 -10.46
N ARG A 188 -23.06 -0.53 -10.78
CA ARG A 188 -23.32 -1.29 -11.99
C ARG A 188 -24.50 -0.67 -12.71
N SER A 189 -24.28 -0.16 -13.92
CA SER A 189 -25.33 0.38 -14.76
C SER A 189 -25.54 -0.48 -16.00
N THR A 190 -26.80 -0.63 -16.39
CA THR A 190 -27.21 -1.20 -17.68
C THR A 190 -27.91 -0.11 -18.47
N GLU A 191 -27.31 0.29 -19.58
CA GLU A 191 -27.73 1.42 -20.40
C GLU A 191 -28.11 0.96 -21.82
N PHE A 192 -29.25 1.43 -22.33
CA PHE A 192 -29.80 1.10 -23.66
C PHE A 192 -29.67 2.32 -24.60
N PRO A 193 -28.49 2.57 -25.19
CA PRO A 193 -28.22 3.77 -25.99
C PRO A 193 -29.07 3.92 -27.25
N GLU A 194 -29.56 2.82 -27.81
CA GLU A 194 -30.28 2.78 -29.09
C GLU A 194 -31.81 2.75 -28.92
N ASP A 195 -32.31 2.59 -27.69
CA ASP A 195 -33.75 2.57 -27.39
C ASP A 195 -34.09 3.74 -26.45
N LEU A 196 -34.65 4.80 -27.01
CA LEU A 196 -35.03 6.01 -26.28
C LEU A 196 -36.19 5.79 -25.30
N ALA A 197 -36.98 4.73 -25.48
CA ALA A 197 -38.08 4.39 -24.58
C ALA A 197 -37.64 3.43 -23.46
N ALA A 198 -36.47 2.79 -23.61
CA ALA A 198 -35.95 1.89 -22.60
C ALA A 198 -35.48 2.63 -21.34
N LEU A 199 -35.85 2.08 -20.19
CA LEU A 199 -35.36 2.56 -18.89
C LEU A 199 -34.00 1.92 -18.58
N ASN A 200 -32.99 2.75 -18.39
CA ASN A 200 -31.70 2.33 -17.87
C ASN A 200 -31.86 1.92 -16.40
N SER A 201 -30.92 1.10 -15.91
CA SER A 201 -30.87 0.72 -14.50
C SER A 201 -29.49 0.97 -13.91
N ARG A 202 -29.45 1.32 -12.63
CA ARG A 202 -28.22 1.43 -11.85
C ARG A 202 -28.40 0.78 -10.50
N THR A 203 -27.52 -0.14 -10.17
CA THR A 203 -27.37 -0.69 -8.81
C THR A 203 -26.12 -0.10 -8.18
N GLN A 204 -26.28 0.49 -7.00
CA GLN A 204 -25.21 1.07 -6.20
C GLN A 204 -25.09 0.27 -4.91
N VAL A 205 -23.90 -0.20 -4.59
CA VAL A 205 -23.59 -0.93 -3.37
C VAL A 205 -22.51 -0.16 -2.61
N GLY A 206 -22.84 0.29 -1.40
CA GLY A 206 -21.91 0.94 -0.49
C GLY A 206 -21.58 0.01 0.68
N ASN A 207 -20.30 -0.30 0.87
CA ASN A 207 -19.82 -1.16 1.96
C ASN A 207 -18.98 -0.35 2.94
N ASN A 208 -19.55 -0.02 4.10
CA ASN A 208 -18.82 0.56 5.22
C ASN A 208 -18.13 -0.56 6.00
N ILE A 209 -16.80 -0.63 5.95
CA ILE A 209 -16.02 -1.72 6.52
C ILE A 209 -15.25 -1.20 7.72
N SER A 210 -15.27 -1.95 8.82
CA SER A 210 -14.36 -1.71 9.94
C SER A 210 -14.07 -2.96 10.77
N GLY A 211 -12.91 -2.99 11.44
CA GLY A 211 -12.57 -4.08 12.35
C GLY A 211 -11.16 -4.02 12.89
N LEU A 212 -10.89 -4.84 13.91
CA LEU A 212 -9.57 -4.98 14.49
C LEU A 212 -8.66 -5.83 13.60
N SER A 213 -7.37 -5.56 13.66
CA SER A 213 -6.34 -6.34 12.99
C SER A 213 -5.15 -6.57 13.90
N PHE A 214 -4.56 -7.77 13.85
CA PHE A 214 -3.41 -8.11 14.67
C PHE A 214 -2.27 -8.65 13.80
N ASP A 215 -1.13 -7.99 13.86
CA ASP A 215 0.10 -8.43 13.20
C ASP A 215 1.14 -8.79 14.26
N TYR A 216 1.99 -9.77 13.95
CA TYR A 216 3.07 -10.20 14.82
C TYR A 216 4.35 -10.40 14.00
N GLY A 217 5.48 -10.30 14.68
CA GLY A 217 6.79 -10.41 14.06
C GLY A 217 7.83 -10.98 15.01
N ILE A 218 8.79 -11.69 14.43
CA ILE A 218 9.96 -12.26 15.10
C ILE A 218 11.18 -11.93 14.24
N GLN A 219 12.28 -11.55 14.89
CA GLN A 219 13.59 -11.41 14.26
C GLN A 219 14.67 -12.06 15.13
N TYR A 220 15.52 -12.87 14.51
CA TYR A 220 16.71 -13.44 15.13
C TYR A 220 17.96 -12.90 14.45
N GLU A 221 18.76 -12.13 15.19
CA GLU A 221 20.01 -11.53 14.70
C GLU A 221 21.21 -12.31 15.26
N THR A 222 22.07 -12.82 14.39
CA THR A 222 23.34 -13.47 14.77
C THR A 222 24.54 -12.78 14.10
N ALA A 223 25.64 -12.66 14.83
CA ALA A 223 26.86 -12.06 14.31
C ALA A 223 27.62 -13.07 13.44
N LEU A 224 27.87 -12.73 12.18
CA LEU A 224 28.78 -13.48 11.30
C LEU A 224 30.23 -13.00 11.45
N SER A 225 30.39 -11.72 11.78
CA SER A 225 31.68 -11.11 12.08
C SER A 225 31.49 -9.96 13.09
N LYS A 226 32.57 -9.26 13.45
CA LYS A 226 32.49 -8.04 14.29
C LYS A 226 31.64 -6.92 13.67
N THR A 227 31.44 -6.93 12.35
CA THR A 227 30.74 -5.85 11.62
C THR A 227 29.56 -6.33 10.78
N THR A 228 29.39 -7.65 10.63
CA THR A 228 28.40 -8.28 9.77
C THR A 228 27.47 -9.15 10.60
N SER A 229 26.16 -8.99 10.43
CA SER A 229 25.14 -9.85 11.04
C SER A 229 24.23 -10.47 9.99
N LEU A 230 23.74 -11.67 10.31
CA LEU A 230 22.63 -12.33 9.64
C LEU A 230 21.38 -12.09 10.49
N VAL A 231 20.31 -11.63 9.85
CA VAL A 231 19.00 -11.44 10.44
C VAL A 231 18.02 -12.38 9.76
N LEU A 232 17.46 -13.31 10.52
CA LEU A 232 16.31 -14.11 10.10
C LEU A 232 15.05 -13.43 10.59
N GLY A 233 14.02 -13.36 9.76
CA GLY A 233 12.77 -12.71 10.10
C GLY A 233 11.56 -13.53 9.70
N TYR A 234 10.53 -13.42 10.52
CA TYR A 234 9.20 -13.94 10.26
C TYR A 234 8.17 -12.90 10.69
N ALA A 235 7.11 -12.72 9.92
CA ALA A 235 5.98 -11.91 10.30
C ALA A 235 4.70 -12.50 9.73
N GLY A 236 3.58 -12.18 10.36
CA GLY A 236 2.28 -12.61 9.87
C GLY A 236 1.15 -11.76 10.43
N ASN A 237 -0.01 -11.92 9.82
CA ASN A 237 -1.27 -11.41 10.32
C ASN A 237 -2.09 -12.57 10.89
N ALA A 238 -2.80 -12.35 12.01
CA ALA A 238 -3.55 -13.39 12.71
C ALA A 238 -4.87 -13.82 12.04
N GLY A 239 -5.20 -13.27 10.86
CA GLY A 239 -6.50 -13.46 10.23
C GLY A 239 -7.55 -12.63 10.98
N ASN A 240 -8.21 -11.70 10.28
CA ASN A 240 -9.07 -10.73 10.93
C ASN A 240 -10.50 -10.83 10.43
N ASN A 241 -11.47 -10.77 11.35
CA ASN A 241 -12.87 -10.62 10.99
C ASN A 241 -13.20 -9.13 10.98
N LEU A 242 -13.50 -8.59 9.81
CA LEU A 242 -14.00 -7.23 9.67
C LEU A 242 -15.54 -7.25 9.59
N ASN A 243 -16.17 -6.24 10.16
CA ASN A 243 -17.58 -5.99 10.00
C ASN A 243 -17.80 -5.12 8.78
N SER A 244 -18.83 -5.41 8.00
CA SER A 244 -19.26 -4.63 6.85
C SER A 244 -20.75 -4.31 6.99
N LYS A 245 -21.09 -3.02 6.92
CA LYS A 245 -22.47 -2.56 6.77
C LYS A 245 -22.70 -2.21 5.30
N SER A 246 -23.50 -3.02 4.63
CA SER A 246 -23.79 -2.90 3.21
C SER A 246 -25.13 -2.21 2.98
N SER A 247 -25.16 -1.22 2.11
CA SER A 247 -26.39 -0.59 1.63
C SER A 247 -26.45 -0.70 0.11
N THR A 248 -27.57 -1.18 -0.40
CA THR A 248 -27.81 -1.40 -1.83
C THR A 248 -29.02 -0.59 -2.28
N LEU A 249 -28.86 0.18 -3.36
CA LEU A 249 -29.92 0.95 -3.99
C LEU A 249 -29.93 0.62 -5.49
N SER A 250 -31.05 0.14 -6.00
CA SER A 250 -31.23 -0.10 -7.43
C SER A 250 -32.34 0.78 -7.99
N THR A 251 -31.98 1.66 -8.92
CA THR A 251 -32.89 2.64 -9.53
C THR A 251 -33.02 2.46 -11.03
N ARG A 252 -34.09 3.01 -11.57
CA ARG A 252 -34.31 3.15 -13.02
C ARG A 252 -34.30 4.61 -13.41
N TYR A 253 -33.71 4.93 -14.56
CA TYR A 253 -33.57 6.31 -15.03
C TYR A 253 -33.59 6.40 -16.54
N LEU A 254 -33.89 7.60 -17.05
CA LEU A 254 -33.73 7.95 -18.46
C LEU A 254 -32.43 8.73 -18.66
N LYS A 255 -31.80 8.54 -19.81
CA LYS A 255 -30.59 9.26 -20.20
C LYS A 255 -30.68 9.61 -21.67
N ASN A 256 -30.49 10.88 -21.98
CA ASN A 256 -30.34 11.29 -23.37
C ASN A 256 -28.88 11.06 -23.79
N PHE A 257 -28.63 10.07 -24.65
CA PHE A 257 -27.28 9.73 -25.08
C PHE A 257 -26.68 10.72 -26.09
N GLY A 258 -27.50 11.57 -26.72
CA GLY A 258 -27.03 12.64 -27.59
C GLY A 258 -26.45 13.83 -26.82
N THR A 259 -27.02 14.16 -25.66
CA THR A 259 -26.54 15.27 -24.79
C THR A 259 -25.74 14.79 -23.58
N GLY A 260 -25.81 13.50 -23.25
CA GLY A 260 -25.22 12.90 -22.04
C GLY A 260 -26.00 13.17 -20.75
N ILE A 261 -27.13 13.88 -20.82
CA ILE A 261 -27.91 14.28 -19.64
C ILE A 261 -28.68 13.08 -19.08
N GLU A 262 -28.45 12.82 -17.80
CA GLU A 262 -29.19 11.83 -17.00
C GLU A 262 -30.33 12.51 -16.24
N SER A 263 -31.54 11.97 -16.36
CA SER A 263 -32.69 12.40 -15.57
C SER A 263 -32.64 11.81 -14.17
N SER A 264 -33.32 12.45 -13.21
CA SER A 264 -33.55 11.87 -11.88
C SER A 264 -34.12 10.45 -11.99
N ALA A 265 -33.77 9.60 -11.02
CA ALA A 265 -34.33 8.27 -10.92
C ALA A 265 -35.87 8.33 -10.92
N ILE A 266 -36.47 7.53 -11.79
CA ILE A 266 -37.92 7.43 -11.98
C ILE A 266 -38.52 6.48 -10.95
N ASP A 267 -37.78 5.42 -10.62
CA ASP A 267 -38.25 4.35 -9.73
C ASP A 267 -37.09 3.70 -8.96
N THR A 268 -37.40 3.16 -7.80
CA THR A 268 -36.51 2.37 -6.93
C THR A 268 -36.97 0.92 -6.93
N THR A 269 -36.25 0.07 -7.67
CA THR A 269 -36.57 -1.36 -7.83
C THR A 269 -36.11 -2.23 -6.67
N PHE A 270 -35.10 -1.79 -5.92
CA PHE A 270 -34.60 -2.48 -4.73
C PHE A 270 -33.92 -1.51 -3.79
N PHE A 271 -34.17 -1.64 -2.50
CA PHE A 271 -33.51 -0.89 -1.46
C PHE A 271 -33.28 -1.78 -0.24
N ALA A 272 -32.03 -1.85 0.20
CA ALA A 272 -31.65 -2.50 1.45
C ALA A 272 -30.58 -1.63 2.11
N GLU A 273 -30.70 -1.39 3.41
CA GLU A 273 -29.80 -0.49 4.13
C GLU A 273 -29.19 -1.19 5.33
N ASN A 274 -27.89 -0.93 5.56
CA ASN A 274 -27.16 -1.36 6.76
C ASN A 274 -27.21 -2.87 7.02
N GLU A 275 -27.21 -3.70 5.97
CA GLU A 275 -27.08 -5.14 6.09
C GLU A 275 -25.72 -5.50 6.69
N ASN A 276 -25.72 -6.18 7.83
CA ASN A 276 -24.49 -6.61 8.48
C ASN A 276 -23.91 -7.84 7.79
N ARG A 277 -22.65 -7.77 7.39
CA ARG A 277 -21.88 -8.88 6.82
C ARG A 277 -20.53 -8.98 7.53
N LYS A 278 -20.04 -10.20 7.71
CA LYS A 278 -18.66 -10.43 8.17
C LYS A 278 -17.75 -10.63 6.96
N LEU A 279 -16.56 -10.05 7.01
CA LEU A 279 -15.51 -10.24 6.03
C LEU A 279 -14.37 -10.96 6.73
N ASN A 280 -14.08 -12.19 6.30
CA ASN A 280 -13.05 -13.01 6.90
C ASN A 280 -11.77 -12.82 6.10
N LEU A 281 -10.83 -12.06 6.65
CA LEU A 281 -9.52 -11.86 6.04
C LEU A 281 -8.65 -13.11 6.21
N PRO A 282 -7.92 -13.50 5.16
CA PRO A 282 -7.06 -14.67 5.24
C PRO A 282 -5.84 -14.41 6.12
N LEU A 283 -5.29 -15.49 6.65
CA LEU A 283 -3.96 -15.50 7.25
C LEU A 283 -2.91 -15.18 6.19
N SER A 284 -1.89 -14.42 6.59
CA SER A 284 -0.71 -14.15 5.77
C SER A 284 0.56 -14.33 6.58
N HIS A 285 1.59 -14.83 5.91
CA HIS A 285 2.87 -15.17 6.49
C HIS A 285 3.99 -14.73 5.54
N THR A 286 5.04 -14.15 6.10
CA THR A 286 6.25 -13.79 5.37
C THR A 286 7.44 -14.31 6.16
N VAL A 287 8.33 -15.04 5.49
CA VAL A 287 9.63 -15.46 6.01
C VAL A 287 10.72 -14.85 5.16
N GLY A 288 11.86 -14.55 5.75
CA GLY A 288 12.97 -14.01 4.98
C GLY A 288 14.23 -13.85 5.80
N PHE A 289 15.28 -13.41 5.13
CA PHE A 289 16.57 -13.17 5.75
C PHE A 289 17.24 -11.94 5.15
N GLY A 290 18.17 -11.37 5.90
CA GLY A 290 19.02 -10.29 5.48
C GLY A 290 20.42 -10.46 6.04
N ILE A 291 21.43 -10.30 5.19
CA ILE A 291 22.82 -10.16 5.61
C ILE A 291 23.15 -8.68 5.54
N GLN A 292 23.61 -8.11 6.65
CA GLN A 292 23.94 -6.70 6.72
C GLN A 292 25.32 -6.47 7.33
N LYS A 293 26.07 -5.54 6.75
CA LYS A 293 27.22 -4.91 7.38
C LYS A 293 26.77 -3.58 7.96
N THR A 294 26.92 -3.42 9.27
CA THR A 294 26.45 -2.25 10.01
C THR A 294 26.85 -0.94 9.35
N ASN A 295 25.87 -0.12 8.96
CA ASN A 295 26.01 1.18 8.30
C ASN A 295 26.58 1.16 6.86
N TYR A 296 26.80 0.00 6.24
CA TYR A 296 27.38 -0.07 4.89
C TYR A 296 26.41 -0.69 3.89
N TRP A 297 25.94 -1.91 4.13
CA TRP A 297 25.11 -2.59 3.14
C TRP A 297 24.19 -3.62 3.79
N LEU A 298 23.13 -3.96 3.07
CA LEU A 298 22.17 -5.01 3.35
C LEU A 298 21.81 -5.70 2.04
N VAL A 299 21.75 -7.02 2.04
CA VAL A 299 21.15 -7.82 0.96
C VAL A 299 20.29 -8.89 1.59
N GLY A 300 19.15 -9.21 0.99
CA GLY A 300 18.29 -10.26 1.49
C GLY A 300 17.22 -10.70 0.51
N ALA A 301 16.41 -11.64 0.98
CA ALA A 301 15.25 -12.12 0.27
C ALA A 301 14.11 -12.44 1.25
N ASP A 302 12.89 -12.18 0.82
CA ASP A 302 11.65 -12.50 1.53
C ASP A 302 10.73 -13.34 0.62
N PHE A 303 10.03 -14.29 1.23
CA PHE A 303 8.96 -15.08 0.63
C PHE A 303 7.67 -14.86 1.42
N SER A 304 6.59 -14.50 0.74
CA SER A 304 5.28 -14.26 1.33
C SER A 304 4.23 -15.21 0.78
N TYR A 305 3.30 -15.60 1.66
CA TYR A 305 2.15 -16.44 1.34
C TYR A 305 0.92 -15.89 2.05
N ALA A 306 -0.21 -15.83 1.34
CA ALA A 306 -1.49 -15.47 1.93
C ALA A 306 -2.63 -16.32 1.34
N LYS A 307 -3.42 -16.92 2.22
CA LYS A 307 -4.45 -17.92 1.86
C LYS A 307 -5.78 -17.29 1.44
N TRP A 308 -5.74 -16.46 0.40
CA TRP A 308 -6.92 -15.71 -0.08
C TRP A 308 -8.06 -16.60 -0.57
N SER A 309 -7.83 -17.88 -0.85
CA SER A 309 -8.90 -18.88 -1.08
C SER A 309 -9.88 -19.03 0.10
N ASP A 310 -9.46 -18.67 1.32
CA ASP A 310 -10.30 -18.66 2.52
C ASP A 310 -11.08 -17.34 2.70
N PHE A 311 -10.89 -16.35 1.82
CA PHE A 311 -11.63 -15.08 1.91
C PHE A 311 -13.13 -15.32 1.73
N ARG A 312 -13.93 -14.78 2.66
CA ARG A 312 -15.40 -14.85 2.64
C ARG A 312 -16.00 -13.47 2.85
N SER A 313 -17.10 -13.21 2.15
CA SER A 313 -17.95 -12.04 2.33
C SER A 313 -19.36 -12.50 2.70
N GLY A 314 -19.68 -12.46 3.99
CA GLY A 314 -20.76 -13.27 4.55
C GLY A 314 -20.48 -14.76 4.33
N GLU A 315 -21.49 -15.48 3.85
CA GLU A 315 -21.35 -16.91 3.50
C GLU A 315 -20.75 -17.14 2.10
N ILE A 316 -20.49 -16.08 1.33
CA ILE A 316 -20.11 -16.19 -0.08
C ILE A 316 -18.58 -16.26 -0.21
N ASN A 317 -18.10 -17.35 -0.84
CA ASN A 317 -16.74 -17.44 -1.36
C ASN A 317 -16.66 -16.71 -2.71
N ARG A 318 -15.73 -15.75 -2.83
CA ARG A 318 -15.51 -14.97 -4.05
C ARG A 318 -14.61 -15.68 -5.09
N GLY A 319 -14.14 -16.89 -4.81
CA GLY A 319 -13.32 -17.68 -5.73
C GLY A 319 -11.92 -17.10 -5.96
N LEU A 320 -11.34 -16.48 -4.93
CA LEU A 320 -9.99 -15.94 -5.01
C LEU A 320 -8.93 -17.05 -4.88
N ASN A 321 -7.77 -16.85 -5.51
CA ASN A 321 -6.63 -17.76 -5.41
C ASN A 321 -5.69 -17.36 -4.29
N ASP A 322 -4.87 -18.29 -3.82
CA ASP A 322 -3.79 -17.98 -2.90
C ASP A 322 -2.71 -17.12 -3.55
N THR A 323 -2.16 -16.19 -2.75
CA THR A 323 -1.10 -15.26 -3.16
C THR A 323 0.26 -15.81 -2.75
N TYR A 324 1.24 -15.66 -3.64
CA TYR A 324 2.65 -15.97 -3.39
C TYR A 324 3.50 -14.80 -3.85
N GLY A 325 4.42 -14.36 -3.01
CA GLY A 325 5.32 -13.25 -3.31
C GLY A 325 6.78 -13.58 -3.03
N VAL A 326 7.67 -13.08 -3.87
CA VAL A 326 9.12 -13.14 -3.68
C VAL A 326 9.67 -11.74 -3.84
N ALA A 327 10.45 -11.30 -2.88
CA ALA A 327 11.18 -10.04 -2.92
C ALA A 327 12.67 -10.31 -2.70
N VAL A 328 13.51 -9.74 -3.56
CA VAL A 328 14.97 -9.79 -3.41
C VAL A 328 15.49 -8.38 -3.57
N GLY A 329 16.36 -7.93 -2.68
CA GLY A 329 16.86 -6.57 -2.76
C GLY A 329 17.97 -6.26 -1.80
N GLY A 330 18.49 -5.05 -1.93
CA GLY A 330 19.58 -4.59 -1.08
C GLY A 330 19.75 -3.09 -1.08
N GLN A 331 20.45 -2.63 -0.05
CA GLN A 331 20.86 -1.25 0.15
C GLN A 331 22.38 -1.21 0.28
N PHE A 332 23.03 -0.17 -0.25
CA PHE A 332 24.42 0.12 0.04
C PHE A 332 24.69 1.61 0.22
N ILE A 333 25.70 1.92 1.02
CA ILE A 333 26.25 3.25 1.29
C ILE A 333 27.73 3.16 0.98
N ILE A 334 28.26 4.10 0.18
CA ILE A 334 29.66 4.05 -0.25
C ILE A 334 30.59 4.32 0.94
N ASP A 335 30.36 5.42 1.65
CA ASP A 335 31.10 5.78 2.85
C ASP A 335 30.19 6.59 3.79
N PRO A 336 29.67 5.99 4.88
CA PRO A 336 28.78 6.66 5.83
C PRO A 336 29.49 7.75 6.65
N THR A 337 30.81 7.87 6.56
CA THR A 337 31.63 8.85 7.30
C THR A 337 32.21 9.95 6.43
N ALA A 338 31.87 9.98 5.14
CA ALA A 338 32.39 10.96 4.19
C ALA A 338 32.04 12.40 4.59
N VAL A 339 33.06 13.27 4.64
CA VAL A 339 32.89 14.69 5.00
C VAL A 339 32.68 15.59 3.78
N SER A 340 33.34 15.29 2.66
CA SER A 340 33.41 16.18 1.48
C SER A 340 32.48 15.79 0.33
N SER A 341 32.07 14.52 0.23
CA SER A 341 31.31 14.02 -0.93
C SER A 341 29.91 13.56 -0.53
N TYR A 342 28.90 14.38 -0.84
CA TYR A 342 27.49 14.09 -0.55
C TYR A 342 27.04 12.71 -1.07
N PHE A 343 27.37 12.38 -2.31
CA PHE A 343 26.96 11.12 -2.95
C PHE A 343 27.52 9.86 -2.27
N LYS A 344 28.56 9.99 -1.43
CA LYS A 344 29.08 8.86 -0.66
C LYS A 344 28.19 8.50 0.55
N LEU A 345 27.41 9.47 1.04
CA LEU A 345 26.50 9.33 2.17
C LEU A 345 25.10 8.82 1.77
N VAL A 346 24.79 8.80 0.46
CA VAL A 346 23.49 8.39 -0.05
C VAL A 346 23.29 6.89 0.13
N GLU A 347 22.09 6.49 0.57
CA GLU A 347 21.67 5.10 0.66
C GLU A 347 21.06 4.66 -0.67
N TYR A 348 21.85 4.02 -1.53
CA TYR A 348 21.36 3.48 -2.80
C TYR A 348 20.64 2.17 -2.56
N ARG A 349 19.49 1.98 -3.23
CA ARG A 349 18.60 0.84 -3.06
C ARG A 349 18.19 0.27 -4.41
N LEU A 350 18.15 -1.05 -4.48
CA LEU A 350 17.70 -1.78 -5.66
C LEU A 350 17.01 -3.08 -5.23
N GLY A 351 16.01 -3.50 -5.99
CA GLY A 351 15.31 -4.74 -5.74
C GLY A 351 14.46 -5.23 -6.90
N LEU A 352 14.05 -6.48 -6.77
CA LEU A 352 13.18 -7.22 -7.67
C LEU A 352 12.05 -7.83 -6.87
N LYS A 353 10.86 -7.84 -7.48
CA LYS A 353 9.65 -8.34 -6.87
C LYS A 353 8.85 -9.16 -7.87
N TYR A 354 8.30 -10.27 -7.41
CA TYR A 354 7.34 -11.09 -8.11
C TYR A 354 6.17 -11.41 -7.17
N ASP A 355 4.94 -11.19 -7.64
CA ASP A 355 3.74 -11.63 -6.93
C ASP A 355 2.80 -12.37 -7.89
N LYS A 356 2.39 -13.59 -7.52
CA LYS A 356 1.15 -14.18 -8.01
C LYS A 356 0.01 -13.60 -7.17
N THR A 357 -0.89 -12.84 -7.78
CA THR A 357 -1.99 -12.19 -7.06
C THR A 357 -3.14 -13.14 -6.76
N TYR A 358 -4.04 -12.74 -5.87
CA TYR A 358 -5.25 -13.50 -5.54
C TYR A 358 -6.33 -13.51 -6.63
N VAL A 359 -6.13 -12.75 -7.71
CA VAL A 359 -7.10 -12.62 -8.80
C VAL A 359 -6.87 -13.71 -9.84
N ASN A 360 -7.94 -14.44 -10.13
CA ASN A 360 -8.00 -15.41 -11.23
C ASN A 360 -9.15 -15.04 -12.15
N ILE A 361 -8.88 -14.94 -13.46
CA ILE A 361 -9.90 -14.62 -14.47
C ILE A 361 -9.87 -15.73 -15.52
N ASN A 362 -11.00 -16.45 -15.68
CA ASN A 362 -11.14 -17.53 -16.64
C ASN A 362 -9.99 -18.56 -16.56
N ASN A 363 -9.66 -19.02 -15.35
CA ASN A 363 -8.54 -19.94 -15.07
C ASN A 363 -7.14 -19.40 -15.42
N ASN A 364 -6.99 -18.08 -15.60
CA ASN A 364 -5.68 -17.44 -15.78
C ASN A 364 -5.31 -16.65 -14.52
N ASP A 365 -4.17 -16.98 -13.94
CA ASP A 365 -3.60 -16.24 -12.81
C ASP A 365 -3.06 -14.89 -13.27
N ILE A 366 -3.32 -13.87 -12.46
CA ILE A 366 -2.79 -12.53 -12.67
C ILE A 366 -1.50 -12.39 -11.87
N ASN A 367 -0.38 -12.34 -12.59
CA ASN A 367 0.95 -12.15 -12.02
C ASN A 367 1.39 -10.70 -12.12
N GLN A 368 2.28 -10.30 -11.21
CA GLN A 368 2.91 -9.00 -11.14
C GLN A 368 4.42 -9.16 -11.02
N TYR A 369 5.16 -8.37 -11.79
CA TYR A 369 6.62 -8.30 -11.73
C TYR A 369 7.01 -6.84 -11.60
N ALA A 370 7.99 -6.56 -10.75
CA ALA A 370 8.49 -5.21 -10.60
C ALA A 370 10.00 -5.16 -10.33
N PHE A 371 10.61 -4.13 -10.89
CA PHE A 371 11.94 -3.67 -10.54
C PHE A 371 11.82 -2.40 -9.70
N THR A 372 12.58 -2.33 -8.61
CA THR A 372 12.56 -1.20 -7.69
C THR A 372 13.93 -0.58 -7.60
N LEU A 373 13.98 0.75 -7.54
CA LEU A 373 15.17 1.52 -7.27
C LEU A 373 14.84 2.64 -6.31
N GLY A 374 15.83 3.10 -5.56
CA GLY A 374 15.61 4.23 -4.66
C GLY A 374 16.87 4.78 -4.04
N ALA A 375 16.67 5.89 -3.33
CA ALA A 375 17.73 6.60 -2.65
C ALA A 375 17.25 7.12 -1.29
N GLY A 376 18.08 6.97 -0.27
CA GLY A 376 17.96 7.71 0.99
C GLY A 376 18.91 8.91 0.94
N LEU A 377 18.34 10.10 0.80
CA LEU A 377 19.06 11.36 0.67
C LEU A 377 19.21 12.00 2.05
N PRO A 378 20.39 11.91 2.68
CA PRO A 378 20.62 12.57 3.95
C PRO A 378 20.47 14.09 3.77
N LEU A 379 19.88 14.77 4.74
CA LEU A 379 19.85 16.24 4.78
C LEU A 379 20.76 16.73 5.91
N LYS A 380 21.09 18.01 5.88
CA LYS A 380 21.91 18.65 6.92
C LYS A 380 21.28 18.43 8.30
N SER A 381 22.01 17.75 9.18
CA SER A 381 21.60 17.52 10.55
C SER A 381 21.64 18.82 11.36
N SER A 382 20.86 18.86 12.44
CA SER A 382 20.87 19.98 13.39
C SER A 382 20.96 19.42 14.80
N ARG A 383 22.05 19.72 15.52
CA ARG A 383 22.31 19.20 16.87
C ARG A 383 22.20 17.67 16.91
N SER A 384 21.21 17.12 17.61
CA SER A 384 20.95 15.68 17.74
C SER A 384 19.87 15.16 16.78
N THR A 385 19.40 16.00 15.86
CA THR A 385 18.34 15.68 14.91
C THR A 385 18.90 15.37 13.53
N PHE A 386 18.52 14.22 12.99
CA PHE A 386 18.90 13.73 11.67
C PHE A 386 17.67 13.71 10.77
N TYR A 387 17.85 14.16 9.54
CA TYR A 387 16.78 14.22 8.55
C TYR A 387 17.21 13.48 7.29
N ARG A 388 16.26 12.82 6.64
CA ARG A 388 16.49 12.12 5.38
C ARG A 388 15.22 12.12 4.53
N VAL A 389 15.40 12.31 3.23
CA VAL A 389 14.34 12.09 2.23
C VAL A 389 14.56 10.72 1.62
N ASN A 390 13.55 9.86 1.67
CA ASN A 390 13.53 8.59 0.99
C ASN A 390 12.76 8.71 -0.31
N PHE A 391 13.38 8.29 -1.40
CA PHE A 391 12.77 8.13 -2.71
C PHE A 391 12.76 6.65 -3.09
N ALA A 392 11.64 6.19 -3.62
CA ALA A 392 11.51 4.88 -4.23
C ALA A 392 10.72 4.99 -5.54
N ALA A 393 11.19 4.31 -6.57
CA ALA A 393 10.44 4.08 -7.79
C ALA A 393 10.31 2.57 -7.99
N GLU A 394 9.08 2.10 -8.20
CA GLU A 394 8.75 0.73 -8.58
C GLU A 394 8.19 0.76 -10.00
N LEU A 395 8.89 0.13 -10.93
CA LEU A 395 8.49 -0.03 -12.32
C LEU A 395 8.03 -1.47 -12.50
N GLY A 396 6.77 -1.66 -12.83
CA GLY A 396 6.20 -3.00 -12.89
C GLY A 396 5.16 -3.21 -13.97
N GLU A 397 4.83 -4.49 -14.15
CA GLU A 397 3.80 -4.97 -15.04
C GLU A 397 2.92 -5.97 -14.28
N ARG A 398 1.59 -5.83 -14.40
CA ARG A 398 0.59 -6.73 -13.82
C ARG A 398 -0.39 -7.20 -14.90
N GLY A 399 -0.70 -8.49 -14.89
CA GLY A 399 -1.61 -9.11 -15.86
C GLY A 399 -0.97 -9.41 -17.21
N THR A 400 -1.80 -9.70 -18.21
CA THR A 400 -1.35 -10.15 -19.54
C THR A 400 -2.34 -9.72 -20.62
N LEU A 401 -1.87 -9.65 -21.87
CA LEU A 401 -2.73 -9.45 -23.04
C LEU A 401 -3.25 -10.78 -23.62
N LYS A 402 -2.67 -11.91 -23.19
CA LYS A 402 -3.14 -13.24 -23.61
C LYS A 402 -4.58 -13.46 -23.14
N ASN A 403 -5.35 -14.23 -23.91
CA ASN A 403 -6.75 -14.54 -23.60
C ASN A 403 -7.65 -13.29 -23.46
N ASN A 404 -7.32 -12.21 -24.18
CA ASN A 404 -8.04 -10.93 -24.17
C ASN A 404 -8.12 -10.26 -22.78
N LEU A 405 -7.15 -10.56 -21.91
CA LEU A 405 -7.02 -9.97 -20.58
C LEU A 405 -6.38 -8.57 -20.66
N ILE A 406 -6.44 -7.86 -19.53
CA ILE A 406 -5.90 -6.52 -19.39
C ILE A 406 -4.46 -6.60 -18.89
N ARG A 407 -3.58 -5.79 -19.49
CA ARG A 407 -2.23 -5.60 -18.97
C ARG A 407 -2.07 -4.20 -18.44
N GLU A 408 -1.49 -4.10 -17.26
CA GLU A 408 -1.18 -2.84 -16.60
C GLU A 408 0.34 -2.69 -16.54
N ARG A 409 0.86 -1.60 -17.10
CA ARG A 409 2.23 -1.15 -16.83
C ARG A 409 2.16 0.03 -15.92
N TYR A 410 2.96 0.05 -14.87
CA TYR A 410 2.87 1.11 -13.88
C TYR A 410 4.24 1.56 -13.41
N VAL A 411 4.29 2.81 -12.96
CA VAL A 411 5.40 3.42 -12.24
C VAL A 411 4.84 4.00 -10.95
N ASN A 412 5.22 3.39 -9.83
CA ASN A 412 4.88 3.83 -8.49
C ASN A 412 6.03 4.62 -7.90
N ILE A 413 5.84 5.92 -7.69
CA ILE A 413 6.82 6.81 -7.06
C ILE A 413 6.40 7.02 -5.61
N SER A 414 7.29 6.73 -4.67
CA SER A 414 7.08 6.97 -3.24
C SER A 414 8.12 7.96 -2.72
N LEU A 415 7.65 9.02 -2.07
CA LEU A 415 8.48 10.00 -1.38
C LEU A 415 8.17 9.93 0.11
N GLY A 416 9.20 9.85 0.94
CA GLY A 416 9.08 9.85 2.40
C GLY A 416 10.07 10.83 3.02
N PHE A 417 9.68 11.45 4.11
CA PHE A 417 10.53 12.28 4.94
C PHE A 417 10.66 11.64 6.31
N THR A 418 11.87 11.21 6.65
CA THR A 418 12.21 10.66 7.96
C THR A 418 12.93 11.72 8.79
N MET A 419 12.46 11.95 10.01
CA MET A 419 13.14 12.71 11.06
C MET A 419 13.46 11.78 12.22
N ASN A 420 14.74 11.70 12.62
CA ASN A 420 15.17 11.03 13.84
C ASN A 420 15.68 12.06 14.84
N ASP A 421 15.10 12.10 16.04
CA ASP A 421 15.48 13.05 17.07
C ASP A 421 15.49 12.43 18.46
N LYS A 422 16.17 13.07 19.42
CA LYS A 422 16.13 12.69 20.83
C LYS A 422 15.04 13.49 21.54
N TRP A 423 13.85 12.93 21.63
CA TRP A 423 12.78 13.52 22.44
C TRP A 423 12.88 13.03 23.88
N PHE A 424 12.26 13.76 24.80
CA PHE A 424 12.10 13.36 26.20
C PHE A 424 13.41 13.23 27.00
N ILE A 425 14.47 13.93 26.60
CA ILE A 425 15.62 14.16 27.47
C ILE A 425 15.14 15.04 28.63
N LYS A 426 15.12 14.51 29.85
CA LYS A 426 14.96 15.36 31.04
C LYS A 426 16.17 16.30 31.09
N PRO A 427 15.99 17.63 30.97
CA PRO A 427 17.10 18.54 31.18
C PRO A 427 17.60 18.31 32.61
N LYS A 428 18.88 18.01 32.76
CA LYS A 428 19.56 18.24 34.04
C LYS A 428 19.78 19.75 34.06
N PHE A 429 19.10 20.46 34.95
CA PHE A 429 19.30 21.90 35.10
C PHE A 429 20.73 22.19 35.57
N ASP A 430 21.22 23.36 35.17
CA ASP A 430 22.46 24.03 35.61
C ASP A 430 22.52 24.23 37.13
#